data_AF-A0A554FQC4-F1
#
_entry.id   AF-A0A554FQC4-F1
#
_cell.length_a   1.000
_cell.length_b   1.000
_cell.length_c   1.000
_cell.angle_alpha   90.00
_cell.angle_beta   90.00
_cell.angle_gamma   90.00
#
_symmetry.space_group_name_H-M   'P 1'
#
loop_
_entity.id
_entity.type
_entity.pdbx_description
1 polymer ?
#
loop_
_entity_poly.entity_id
_entity_poly.type
_entity_poly.pdbx_seq_one_letter_code
_entity_poly.pdbx_strand_id
1 'polypeptide(L)'
;MKIPIPEQSLVLLIGPSGAGKSTLARAHFPPEDVRSGASNDPALFEDVARRLARGACTVIDGVPLSAESRRRYVTLAREHHVPLVAVVLDTPEALCLERNRSRAGAASSPRALRNQVQQLQSALKGLAKEGLRHVHVLTPEAVDTVAFERRPVPGHLHDERGPFDIIGDIHGCFDELKDLLTKLGYAVEPRPDGARGFDVGGPPGRKAVFLGDLVDRGPGVTDVLRLVMGMVSSGQALCVPGNHEIKLLKKLRGKDVRVGRGLAVTLEQLEREPPDFAREVADFIEHRPTHCVLDGGRLVVAHAGLKERMHGRDSPEARDFALYGETTGEADAYGLPVRADWAEHYRGQAMVVYGHTSVTEAEWVHDTLCLDTGCVFGGKLTALRYPERQLVSVPARRVYWESRKHDAP
;
A
#
# COMPACT_ATOMS: atom_id res chain seq x y z
N MET A 1 10.61 -24.41 8.94
CA MET A 1 10.44 -23.47 7.80
C MET A 1 9.55 -22.31 8.25
N LYS A 2 9.79 -21.05 7.85
CA LYS A 2 8.90 -19.92 8.18
C LYS A 2 8.15 -19.43 6.94
N ILE A 3 6.83 -19.37 6.99
CA ILE A 3 5.96 -18.86 5.91
C ILE A 3 5.36 -17.52 6.35
N PRO A 4 5.63 -16.42 5.63
CA PRO A 4 5.01 -15.14 5.91
C PRO A 4 3.53 -15.15 5.51
N ILE A 5 2.66 -14.76 6.43
CA ILE A 5 1.22 -14.58 6.18
C ILE A 5 0.87 -13.12 6.44
N PRO A 6 0.52 -12.34 5.41
CA PRO A 6 0.02 -10.98 5.61
C PRO A 6 -1.18 -10.98 6.55
N GLU A 7 -1.22 -10.03 7.48
CA GLU A 7 -2.29 -9.95 8.49
C GLU A 7 -3.68 -9.79 7.87
N GLN A 8 -3.75 -9.15 6.69
CA GLN A 8 -4.93 -9.13 5.84
C GLN A 8 -4.69 -10.03 4.62
N SER A 9 -5.21 -11.26 4.64
CA SER A 9 -5.02 -12.21 3.52
C SER A 9 -6.11 -13.27 3.46
N LEU A 10 -6.22 -13.89 2.28
CA LEU A 10 -6.95 -15.14 2.10
C LEU A 10 -5.95 -16.28 2.00
N VAL A 11 -6.00 -17.24 2.93
CA VAL A 11 -5.12 -18.41 2.97
C VAL A 11 -5.91 -19.65 2.55
N LEU A 12 -5.42 -20.37 1.55
CA LEU A 12 -6.03 -21.58 1.04
C LEU A 12 -5.22 -22.80 1.46
N LEU A 13 -5.81 -23.68 2.28
CA LEU A 13 -5.21 -24.98 2.58
C LEU A 13 -5.66 -26.00 1.53
N ILE A 14 -4.70 -26.45 0.72
CA ILE A 14 -4.93 -27.30 -0.45
C ILE A 14 -4.26 -28.65 -0.22
N GLY A 15 -4.99 -29.74 -0.47
CA GLY A 15 -4.44 -31.08 -0.35
C GLY A 15 -5.54 -32.15 -0.28
N PRO A 16 -5.20 -33.43 -0.53
CA PRO A 16 -6.15 -34.53 -0.47
C PRO A 16 -6.73 -34.72 0.94
N SER A 17 -7.82 -35.49 1.05
CA SER A 17 -8.31 -35.94 2.36
C SER A 17 -7.21 -36.71 3.11
N GLY A 18 -7.09 -36.52 4.42
CA GLY A 18 -6.00 -37.13 5.20
C GLY A 18 -4.63 -36.44 5.10
N ALA A 19 -4.48 -35.39 4.28
CA ALA A 19 -3.22 -34.63 4.19
C ALA A 19 -2.83 -33.88 5.48
N GLY A 20 -3.78 -33.64 6.40
CA GLY A 20 -3.53 -32.93 7.65
C GLY A 20 -3.94 -31.46 7.67
N LYS A 21 -4.68 -30.98 6.67
CA LYS A 21 -5.13 -29.56 6.56
C LYS A 21 -5.78 -29.02 7.82
N SER A 22 -6.80 -29.70 8.35
CA SER A 22 -7.50 -29.30 9.58
C SER A 22 -6.62 -29.37 10.83
N THR A 23 -5.61 -30.23 10.84
CA THR A 23 -4.62 -30.29 11.92
C THR A 23 -3.70 -29.08 11.86
N LEU A 24 -3.18 -28.77 10.66
CA LEU A 24 -2.35 -27.59 10.42
C LEU A 24 -3.11 -26.29 10.73
N ALA A 25 -4.38 -26.19 10.31
CA ALA A 25 -5.24 -25.03 10.57
C ALA A 25 -5.36 -24.77 12.08
N ARG A 26 -5.74 -25.80 12.85
CA ARG A 26 -5.93 -25.69 14.31
C ARG A 26 -4.64 -25.43 15.08
N ALA A 27 -3.52 -25.93 14.60
CA ALA A 27 -2.23 -25.76 15.27
C ALA A 27 -1.66 -24.35 15.10
N HIS A 28 -1.96 -23.67 13.99
CA HIS A 28 -1.26 -22.44 13.60
C HIS A 28 -2.13 -21.21 13.42
N PHE A 29 -3.45 -21.35 13.29
CA PHE A 29 -4.34 -20.23 13.06
C PHE A 29 -5.40 -20.13 14.16
N PRO A 30 -5.77 -18.91 14.59
CA PRO A 30 -6.86 -18.72 15.53
C PRO A 30 -8.18 -19.31 14.98
N PRO A 31 -9.03 -19.93 15.82
CA PRO A 31 -10.29 -20.53 15.38
C PRO A 31 -11.20 -19.56 14.62
N GLU A 32 -11.20 -18.29 15.00
CA GLU A 32 -11.97 -17.23 14.37
C GLU A 32 -11.55 -16.93 12.93
N ASP A 33 -10.35 -17.31 12.51
CA ASP A 33 -9.84 -17.13 11.15
C ASP A 33 -10.13 -18.31 10.23
N VAL A 34 -10.38 -19.49 10.77
CA VAL A 34 -10.55 -20.72 10.00
C VAL A 34 -12.01 -20.90 9.59
N ARG A 35 -12.23 -21.15 8.30
CA ARG A 35 -13.54 -21.51 7.73
C ARG A 35 -13.44 -22.85 7.02
N SER A 36 -14.31 -23.76 7.42
CA SER A 36 -14.50 -25.07 6.78
C SER A 36 -15.88 -25.09 6.14
N GLY A 37 -15.98 -25.56 4.90
CA GLY A 37 -17.27 -25.65 4.22
C GLY A 37 -17.14 -26.17 2.79
N ALA A 38 -18.28 -26.50 2.17
CA ALA A 38 -18.32 -26.97 0.80
C ALA A 38 -18.04 -25.79 -0.17
N SER A 39 -17.32 -26.05 -1.25
CA SER A 39 -16.91 -25.03 -2.23
C SER A 39 -18.03 -24.33 -3.00
N ASN A 40 -19.25 -24.83 -2.86
CA ASN A 40 -20.42 -24.31 -3.53
C ASN A 40 -21.41 -23.68 -2.54
N ASP A 41 -21.08 -23.63 -1.25
CA ASP A 41 -21.92 -23.03 -0.23
C ASP A 41 -21.89 -21.49 -0.35
N PRO A 42 -22.98 -20.83 -0.76
CA PRO A 42 -23.01 -19.38 -0.88
C PRO A 42 -22.76 -18.66 0.46
N ALA A 43 -23.20 -19.24 1.58
CA ALA A 43 -23.06 -18.63 2.89
C ALA A 43 -21.59 -18.55 3.33
N LEU A 44 -20.79 -19.57 2.98
CA LEU A 44 -19.33 -19.54 3.21
C LEU A 44 -18.70 -18.37 2.46
N PHE A 45 -19.01 -18.20 1.17
CA PHE A 45 -18.40 -17.14 0.36
C PHE A 45 -18.82 -15.74 0.83
N GLU A 46 -20.07 -15.57 1.24
CA GLU A 46 -20.53 -14.31 1.83
C GLU A 46 -19.80 -14.01 3.14
N ASP A 47 -19.61 -15.00 4.01
CA ASP A 47 -18.86 -14.80 5.26
C ASP A 47 -17.40 -14.43 4.97
N VAL A 48 -16.74 -15.15 4.06
CA VAL A 48 -15.36 -14.84 3.65
C VAL A 48 -15.29 -13.43 3.07
N ALA A 49 -16.21 -13.03 2.20
CA ALA A 49 -16.26 -11.67 1.64
C ALA A 49 -16.35 -10.60 2.73
N ARG A 50 -17.27 -10.77 3.70
CA ARG A 50 -17.43 -9.83 4.83
C ARG A 50 -16.17 -9.75 5.69
N ARG A 51 -15.51 -10.87 5.93
CA ARG A 51 -14.25 -10.92 6.70
C ARG A 51 -13.11 -10.21 5.97
N LEU A 52 -12.95 -10.49 4.68
CA LEU A 52 -11.93 -9.84 3.86
C LEU A 52 -12.19 -8.33 3.76
N ALA A 53 -13.45 -7.90 3.60
CA ALA A 53 -13.84 -6.49 3.61
C ALA A 53 -13.40 -5.75 4.89
N ARG A 54 -13.46 -6.42 6.05
CA ARG A 54 -13.00 -5.90 7.35
C ARG A 54 -11.49 -5.98 7.57
N GLY A 55 -10.74 -6.50 6.60
CA GLY A 55 -9.29 -6.66 6.73
C GLY A 55 -8.85 -7.89 7.52
N ALA A 56 -9.74 -8.84 7.82
CA ALA A 56 -9.35 -10.01 8.59
C ALA A 56 -8.59 -11.03 7.73
N CYS A 57 -7.57 -11.68 8.29
CA CYS A 57 -7.08 -12.93 7.72
C CYS A 57 -8.20 -13.98 7.72
N THR A 58 -8.35 -14.70 6.62
CA THR A 58 -9.31 -15.80 6.52
C THR A 58 -8.64 -17.02 5.91
N VAL A 59 -8.70 -18.14 6.62
CA VAL A 59 -8.10 -19.42 6.24
C VAL A 59 -9.19 -20.38 5.82
N ILE A 60 -9.12 -20.90 4.60
CA ILE A 60 -10.07 -21.90 4.09
C ILE A 60 -9.49 -23.29 4.29
N ASP A 61 -10.07 -24.04 5.24
CA ASP A 61 -9.75 -25.45 5.45
C ASP A 61 -10.65 -26.33 4.59
N GLY A 62 -10.07 -26.94 3.56
CA GLY A 62 -10.79 -27.86 2.67
C GLY A 62 -11.05 -27.33 1.27
N VAL A 63 -10.11 -26.57 0.70
CA VAL A 63 -10.23 -26.05 -0.67
C VAL A 63 -10.24 -27.21 -1.68
N PRO A 64 -11.20 -27.27 -2.62
CA PRO A 64 -11.20 -28.32 -3.64
C PRO A 64 -10.00 -28.24 -4.57
N LEU A 65 -9.67 -29.39 -5.15
CA LEU A 65 -8.51 -29.54 -6.03
C LEU A 65 -8.79 -29.16 -7.49
N SER A 66 -10.04 -28.87 -7.86
CA SER A 66 -10.35 -28.37 -9.21
C SER A 66 -9.97 -26.89 -9.36
N ALA A 67 -9.45 -26.53 -10.55
CA ALA A 67 -9.12 -25.14 -10.86
C ALA A 67 -10.36 -24.24 -10.85
N GLU A 68 -11.50 -24.73 -11.32
CA GLU A 68 -12.78 -24.00 -11.33
C GLU A 68 -13.20 -23.56 -9.92
N SER A 69 -13.11 -24.45 -8.92
CA SER A 69 -13.46 -24.08 -7.55
C SER A 69 -12.49 -23.08 -6.94
N ARG A 70 -11.20 -23.12 -7.32
CA ARG A 70 -10.21 -22.13 -6.85
C ARG A 70 -10.39 -20.75 -7.47
N ARG A 71 -10.88 -20.66 -8.72
CA ARG A 71 -11.11 -19.37 -9.40
C ARG A 71 -11.99 -18.42 -8.57
N ARG A 72 -12.99 -18.94 -7.87
CA ARG A 72 -13.86 -18.12 -7.00
C ARG A 72 -13.08 -17.44 -5.88
N TYR A 73 -12.13 -18.13 -5.25
CA TYR A 73 -11.28 -17.54 -4.22
C TYR A 73 -10.26 -16.55 -4.80
N VAL A 74 -9.77 -16.79 -6.02
CA VAL A 74 -8.90 -15.84 -6.74
C VAL A 74 -9.66 -14.55 -7.03
N THR A 75 -10.88 -14.65 -7.57
CA THR A 75 -11.76 -13.50 -7.80
C THR A 75 -12.03 -12.75 -6.50
N LEU A 76 -12.41 -13.46 -5.44
CA LEU A 76 -12.73 -12.87 -4.16
C LEU A 76 -11.52 -12.12 -3.54
N ALA A 77 -10.33 -12.73 -3.56
CA ALA A 77 -9.12 -12.06 -3.07
C ALA A 77 -8.81 -10.78 -3.86
N ARG A 78 -9.01 -10.81 -5.18
CA ARG A 78 -8.79 -9.65 -6.07
C ARG A 78 -9.80 -8.54 -5.81
N GLU A 79 -11.08 -8.85 -5.67
CA GLU A 79 -12.16 -7.89 -5.40
C GLU A 79 -11.94 -7.14 -4.09
N HIS A 80 -11.39 -7.83 -3.08
CA HIS A 80 -11.09 -7.27 -1.76
C HIS A 80 -9.65 -6.77 -1.61
N HIS A 81 -8.84 -6.76 -2.69
CA HIS A 81 -7.45 -6.28 -2.68
C HIS A 81 -6.56 -6.94 -1.62
N VAL A 82 -6.77 -8.23 -1.34
CA VAL A 82 -5.97 -8.99 -0.36
C VAL A 82 -5.02 -9.98 -1.05
N PRO A 83 -3.81 -10.21 -0.50
CA PRO A 83 -2.96 -11.31 -0.92
C PRO A 83 -3.65 -12.67 -0.79
N LEU A 84 -3.48 -13.51 -1.80
CA LEU A 84 -3.91 -14.90 -1.81
C LEU A 84 -2.70 -15.82 -1.59
N VAL A 85 -2.71 -16.54 -0.47
CA VAL A 85 -1.64 -17.48 -0.09
C VAL A 85 -2.15 -18.91 -0.22
N ALA A 86 -1.49 -19.75 -1.01
CA ALA A 86 -1.77 -21.18 -1.08
C ALA A 86 -0.75 -21.97 -0.26
N VAL A 87 -1.23 -22.71 0.72
CA VAL A 87 -0.44 -23.69 1.46
C VAL A 87 -0.88 -25.07 1.00
N VAL A 88 -0.01 -25.73 0.24
CA VAL A 88 -0.27 -27.01 -0.38
C VAL A 88 0.38 -28.11 0.45
N LEU A 89 -0.41 -29.05 0.95
CA LEU A 89 0.07 -30.21 1.69
C LEU A 89 0.26 -31.36 0.69
N ASP A 90 1.50 -31.55 0.24
CA ASP A 90 1.89 -32.62 -0.67
C ASP A 90 2.19 -33.91 0.11
N THR A 91 1.11 -34.54 0.58
CA THR A 91 1.19 -35.76 1.38
C THR A 91 1.05 -37.00 0.49
N PRO A 92 1.96 -38.00 0.58
CA PRO A 92 1.86 -39.23 -0.20
C PRO A 92 0.55 -39.99 -0.03
N GLU A 93 0.09 -40.69 -1.08
CA GLU A 93 -1.16 -41.47 -1.08
C GLU A 93 -1.23 -42.45 0.09
N ALA A 94 -0.13 -43.18 0.35
CA ALA A 94 -0.06 -44.18 1.41
C ALA A 94 -0.38 -43.60 2.80
N LEU A 95 0.23 -42.46 3.12
CA LEU A 95 0.02 -41.77 4.39
C LEU A 95 -1.38 -41.14 4.49
N CYS A 96 -1.91 -40.62 3.37
CA CYS A 96 -3.29 -40.15 3.33
C CYS A 96 -4.29 -41.30 3.57
N LEU A 97 -4.07 -42.47 2.98
CA LEU A 97 -4.90 -43.67 3.17
C LEU A 97 -4.89 -44.11 4.63
N GLU A 98 -3.70 -44.18 5.24
CA GLU A 98 -3.51 -44.53 6.64
C GLU A 98 -4.30 -43.59 7.57
N ARG A 99 -4.09 -42.28 7.43
CA ARG A 99 -4.78 -41.25 8.23
C ARG A 99 -6.29 -41.21 8.00
N ASN A 100 -6.75 -41.58 6.81
CA ASN A 100 -8.17 -41.62 6.48
C ASN A 100 -8.87 -42.86 7.07
N ARG A 101 -8.16 -43.98 7.30
CA ARG A 101 -8.71 -45.17 7.99
C ARG A 101 -9.03 -44.90 9.46
N SER A 102 -8.26 -44.03 10.12
CA SER A 102 -8.41 -43.69 11.53
C SER A 102 -9.33 -42.49 11.78
N ARG A 103 -9.96 -41.92 10.74
CA ARG A 103 -10.82 -40.73 10.85
C ARG A 103 -12.23 -41.10 11.31
N ALA A 104 -12.70 -40.49 12.40
CA ALA A 104 -14.10 -40.58 12.80
C ALA A 104 -14.98 -39.79 11.80
N GLY A 105 -15.75 -40.50 10.95
CA GLY A 105 -16.66 -39.91 9.96
C GLY A 105 -16.68 -40.64 8.61
N ALA A 106 -17.26 -40.00 7.57
CA ALA A 106 -17.33 -40.54 6.21
C ALA A 106 -15.94 -40.53 5.53
N ALA A 107 -15.16 -41.59 5.74
CA ALA A 107 -13.85 -41.77 5.13
C ALA A 107 -13.97 -41.81 3.60
N SER A 108 -13.09 -41.08 2.89
CA SER A 108 -13.05 -41.12 1.43
C SER A 108 -12.66 -42.52 0.94
N SER A 109 -13.26 -43.00 -0.15
CA SER A 109 -12.86 -44.29 -0.72
C SER A 109 -11.40 -44.24 -1.21
N PRO A 110 -10.64 -45.35 -1.19
CA PRO A 110 -9.26 -45.37 -1.67
C PRO A 110 -9.12 -44.87 -3.11
N ARG A 111 -10.09 -45.19 -3.98
CA ARG A 111 -10.15 -44.70 -5.37
C ARG A 111 -10.33 -43.18 -5.43
N ALA A 112 -11.25 -42.63 -4.63
CA ALA A 112 -11.46 -41.17 -4.58
C ALA A 112 -10.21 -40.45 -4.08
N LEU A 113 -9.52 -41.02 -3.10
CA LEU A 113 -8.30 -40.43 -2.55
C LEU A 113 -7.14 -40.44 -3.55
N ARG A 114 -6.93 -41.55 -4.26
CA ARG A 114 -5.94 -41.61 -5.35
C ARG A 114 -6.21 -40.56 -6.42
N ASN A 115 -7.48 -40.38 -6.81
CA ASN A 115 -7.88 -39.34 -7.76
C ASN A 115 -7.53 -37.93 -7.22
N GLN A 116 -7.75 -37.66 -5.92
CA GLN A 116 -7.37 -36.39 -5.31
C GLN A 116 -5.86 -36.16 -5.34
N VAL A 117 -5.05 -37.17 -5.01
CA VAL A 117 -3.58 -37.04 -5.08
C VAL A 117 -3.13 -36.72 -6.51
N GLN A 118 -3.67 -37.42 -7.51
CA GLN A 118 -3.36 -37.14 -8.92
C GLN A 118 -3.81 -35.73 -9.36
N GLN A 119 -5.00 -35.29 -8.92
CA GLN A 119 -5.49 -33.93 -9.19
C GLN A 119 -4.58 -32.87 -8.57
N LEU A 120 -4.09 -33.09 -7.34
CA LEU A 120 -3.15 -32.18 -6.70
C LEU A 120 -1.85 -32.07 -7.50
N GLN A 121 -1.27 -33.21 -7.87
CA GLN A 121 -0.01 -33.26 -8.64
C GLN A 121 -0.14 -32.59 -10.02
N SER A 122 -1.31 -32.69 -10.65
CA SER A 122 -1.61 -31.95 -11.87
C SER A 122 -1.75 -30.43 -11.60
N ALA A 123 -2.49 -30.06 -10.55
CA ALA A 123 -2.76 -28.66 -10.20
C ALA A 123 -1.48 -27.89 -9.85
N LEU A 124 -0.52 -28.51 -9.14
CA LEU A 124 0.75 -27.90 -8.74
C LEU A 124 1.50 -27.24 -9.92
N LYS A 125 1.40 -27.81 -11.12
CA LYS A 125 2.04 -27.26 -12.34
C LYS A 125 1.37 -25.99 -12.87
N GLY A 126 0.15 -25.70 -12.42
CA GLY A 126 -0.72 -24.64 -12.94
C GLY A 126 -1.14 -23.56 -11.94
N LEU A 127 -0.92 -23.74 -10.64
CA LEU A 127 -1.42 -22.80 -9.60
C LEU A 127 -1.00 -21.34 -9.83
N ALA A 128 0.24 -21.10 -10.27
CA ALA A 128 0.71 -19.74 -10.59
C ALA A 128 -0.09 -19.09 -11.73
N LYS A 129 -0.46 -19.87 -12.75
CA LYS A 129 -1.26 -19.40 -13.90
C LYS A 129 -2.72 -19.14 -13.52
N GLU A 130 -3.20 -19.77 -12.46
CA GLU A 130 -4.52 -19.53 -11.90
C GLU A 130 -4.60 -18.22 -11.07
N GLY A 131 -3.47 -17.53 -10.84
CA GLY A 131 -3.41 -16.30 -10.06
C GLY A 131 -2.93 -16.50 -8.62
N LEU A 132 -2.60 -17.73 -8.20
CA LEU A 132 -2.01 -18.00 -6.89
C LEU A 132 -0.49 -17.76 -6.97
N ARG A 133 -0.05 -16.55 -6.64
CA ARG A 133 1.37 -16.15 -6.75
C ARG A 133 2.22 -16.55 -5.53
N HIS A 134 1.60 -16.75 -4.37
CA HIS A 134 2.27 -17.16 -3.13
C HIS A 134 1.91 -18.62 -2.82
N VAL A 135 2.63 -19.56 -3.44
CA VAL A 135 2.41 -21.00 -3.26
C VAL A 135 3.53 -21.58 -2.39
N HIS A 136 3.16 -22.19 -1.28
CA HIS A 136 4.07 -22.89 -0.38
C HIS A 136 3.69 -24.37 -0.35
N VAL A 137 4.58 -25.23 -0.83
CA VAL A 137 4.37 -26.69 -0.83
C VAL A 137 5.06 -27.29 0.38
N LEU A 138 4.32 -28.06 1.18
CA LEU A 138 4.78 -28.70 2.40
C LEU A 138 4.72 -30.22 2.23
N THR A 139 5.87 -30.87 2.40
CA THR A 139 5.95 -32.33 2.61
C THR A 139 5.44 -32.68 4.01
N PRO A 140 5.12 -33.96 4.29
CA PRO A 140 4.68 -34.36 5.64
C PRO A 140 5.62 -33.93 6.75
N GLU A 141 6.93 -34.03 6.54
CA GLU A 141 7.96 -33.66 7.53
C GLU A 141 8.04 -32.14 7.70
N ALA A 142 7.79 -31.38 6.63
CA ALA A 142 7.75 -29.93 6.68
C ALA A 142 6.52 -29.41 7.45
N VAL A 143 5.39 -30.13 7.41
CA VAL A 143 4.18 -29.77 8.17
C VAL A 143 4.44 -29.77 9.68
N ASP A 144 5.27 -30.67 10.19
CA ASP A 144 5.56 -30.76 11.63
C ASP A 144 6.52 -29.66 12.13
N THR A 145 7.22 -28.98 11.21
CA THR A 145 8.26 -27.98 11.53
C THR A 145 7.98 -26.61 10.91
N VAL A 146 6.82 -26.42 10.30
CA VAL A 146 6.41 -25.14 9.72
C VAL A 146 5.98 -24.17 10.82
N ALA A 147 6.33 -22.91 10.65
CA ALA A 147 5.81 -21.81 11.44
C ALA A 147 5.26 -20.75 10.49
N PHE A 148 4.11 -20.19 10.84
CA PHE A 148 3.52 -19.07 10.13
C PHE A 148 3.83 -17.78 10.88
N GLU A 149 4.39 -16.80 10.17
CA GLU A 149 4.75 -15.50 10.73
C GLU A 149 3.79 -14.44 10.19
N ARG A 150 3.03 -13.81 11.08
CA ARG A 150 2.18 -12.68 10.70
C ARG A 150 3.04 -11.52 10.22
N ARG A 151 2.73 -11.00 9.04
CA ARG A 151 3.38 -9.82 8.47
C ARG A 151 2.40 -8.65 8.50
N PRO A 152 2.71 -7.56 9.24
CA PRO A 152 1.96 -6.33 9.15
C PRO A 152 1.96 -5.79 7.73
N VAL A 153 0.88 -5.13 7.33
CA VAL A 153 0.83 -4.40 6.07
C VAL A 153 1.61 -3.10 6.22
N PRO A 154 2.58 -2.80 5.34
CA PRO A 154 3.25 -1.51 5.34
C PRO A 154 2.24 -0.35 5.28
N GLY A 155 2.40 0.64 6.16
CA GLY A 155 1.50 1.80 6.24
C GLY A 155 0.29 1.60 7.16
N HIS A 156 0.09 0.42 7.76
CA HIS A 156 -0.88 0.25 8.85
C HIS A 156 -0.30 0.80 10.14
N LEU A 157 -0.56 2.08 10.37
CA LEU A 157 -0.04 2.84 11.49
C LEU A 157 -1.19 3.24 12.41
N HIS A 158 -2.07 2.30 12.74
CA HIS A 158 -3.28 2.54 13.53
C HIS A 158 -2.99 3.10 14.93
N ASP A 159 -1.81 2.84 15.46
CA ASP A 159 -1.36 3.33 16.77
C ASP A 159 -0.78 4.75 16.71
N GLU A 160 -0.46 5.25 15.51
CA GLU A 160 -0.11 6.66 15.30
C GLU A 160 -1.40 7.49 15.29
N ARG A 161 -1.74 8.07 16.45
CA ARG A 161 -2.98 8.84 16.67
C ARG A 161 -2.83 10.34 16.42
N GLY A 162 -1.60 10.80 16.17
CA GLY A 162 -1.29 12.22 16.01
C GLY A 162 -1.19 12.95 17.36
N PRO A 163 -1.41 14.27 17.38
CA PRO A 163 -1.90 15.11 16.28
C PRO A 163 -0.96 15.20 15.06
N PHE A 164 -1.51 15.47 13.88
CA PHE A 164 -0.73 15.55 12.63
C PHE A 164 -0.83 16.92 11.97
N ASP A 165 0.23 17.33 11.30
CA ASP A 165 0.20 18.42 10.32
C ASP A 165 0.51 17.82 8.93
N ILE A 166 -0.54 17.61 8.14
CA ILE A 166 -0.47 16.92 6.85
C ILE A 166 -0.20 17.96 5.76
N ILE A 167 0.84 17.81 4.96
CA ILE A 167 1.34 18.80 3.99
C ILE A 167 1.20 18.25 2.57
N GLY A 168 0.61 19.06 1.68
CA GLY A 168 0.43 18.76 0.25
C GLY A 168 1.74 18.79 -0.57
N ASP A 169 1.59 18.75 -1.89
CA ASP A 169 2.67 18.62 -2.87
C ASP A 169 3.65 19.81 -2.81
N ILE A 170 4.94 19.52 -2.63
CA ILE A 170 5.98 20.53 -2.37
C ILE A 170 6.74 20.91 -3.65
N HIS A 171 7.07 19.94 -4.49
CA HIS A 171 7.77 20.12 -5.76
C HIS A 171 9.00 21.05 -5.68
N GLY A 172 9.89 20.81 -4.71
CA GLY A 172 11.11 21.60 -4.54
C GLY A 172 10.91 23.04 -4.04
N CYS A 173 9.70 23.44 -3.62
CA CYS A 173 9.43 24.73 -2.97
C CYS A 173 9.92 24.75 -1.52
N PHE A 174 11.24 24.69 -1.32
CA PHE A 174 11.88 24.58 -0.01
C PHE A 174 11.57 25.79 0.90
N ASP A 175 11.63 26.99 0.34
CA ASP A 175 11.37 28.22 1.07
C ASP A 175 9.94 28.25 1.63
N GLU A 176 8.95 27.93 0.80
CA GLU A 176 7.55 27.82 1.21
C GLU A 176 7.33 26.71 2.22
N LEU A 177 8.02 25.56 2.07
CA LEU A 177 7.97 24.49 3.06
C LEU A 177 8.49 24.97 4.43
N LYS A 178 9.60 25.70 4.46
CA LYS A 178 10.14 26.27 5.70
C LYS A 178 9.20 27.29 6.32
N ASP A 179 8.62 28.18 5.51
CA ASP A 179 7.67 29.19 5.97
C ASP A 179 6.39 28.52 6.54
N LEU A 180 5.89 27.47 5.89
CA LEU A 180 4.73 26.70 6.35
C LEU A 180 5.02 25.97 7.66
N LEU A 181 6.15 25.26 7.75
CA LEU A 181 6.59 24.58 8.97
C LEU A 181 6.73 25.56 10.13
N THR A 182 7.30 26.74 9.89
CA THR A 182 7.39 27.83 10.89
C THR A 182 6.00 28.26 11.36
N LYS A 183 5.06 28.46 10.44
CA LYS A 183 3.66 28.83 10.75
C LYS A 183 2.91 27.73 11.53
N LEU A 184 3.28 26.47 11.33
CA LEU A 184 2.76 25.31 12.06
C LEU A 184 3.43 25.11 13.44
N GLY A 185 4.48 25.89 13.75
CA GLY A 185 5.19 25.86 15.02
C GLY A 185 6.43 24.96 15.04
N TYR A 186 6.92 24.53 13.88
CA TYR A 186 8.20 23.81 13.76
C TYR A 186 9.35 24.81 13.61
N ALA A 187 10.47 24.55 14.27
CA ALA A 187 11.73 25.26 14.07
C ALA A 187 12.62 24.43 13.16
N VAL A 188 13.05 24.99 12.03
CA VAL A 188 13.93 24.33 11.06
C VAL A 188 15.28 25.03 11.05
N GLU A 189 16.29 24.37 11.58
CA GLU A 189 17.65 24.90 11.73
C GLU A 189 18.64 24.04 10.93
N PRO A 190 19.65 24.62 10.27
CA PRO A 190 20.76 23.85 9.73
C PRO A 190 21.47 23.07 10.83
N ARG A 191 22.00 21.88 10.51
CA ARG A 191 22.70 21.08 11.52
C ARG A 191 23.93 21.82 12.09
N PRO A 192 24.14 21.79 13.42
CA PRO A 192 25.22 22.52 14.07
C PRO A 192 26.61 21.95 13.76
N ASP A 193 26.69 20.68 13.36
CA ASP A 193 27.93 20.00 12.97
C ASP A 193 28.41 20.39 11.55
N GLY A 194 27.66 21.23 10.85
CA GLY A 194 27.95 21.64 9.48
C GLY A 194 27.64 20.57 8.42
N ALA A 195 27.06 19.43 8.81
CA ALA A 195 26.58 18.44 7.86
C ALA A 195 25.41 19.00 7.04
N ARG A 196 25.31 18.59 5.77
CA ARG A 196 24.18 18.99 4.92
C ARG A 196 22.90 18.37 5.47
N GLY A 197 21.97 19.20 5.91
CA GLY A 197 20.68 18.76 6.47
C GLY A 197 20.13 19.76 7.47
N PHE A 198 19.03 19.36 8.10
CA PHE A 198 18.31 20.20 9.04
C PHE A 198 17.96 19.42 10.28
N ASP A 199 18.08 20.09 11.43
CA ASP A 199 17.45 19.68 12.67
C ASP A 199 16.10 20.37 12.77
N VAL A 200 15.07 19.60 13.13
CA VAL A 200 13.72 20.11 13.23
C VAL A 200 13.23 19.94 14.66
N GLY A 201 12.90 21.05 15.31
CA GLY A 201 12.12 21.05 16.56
C GLY A 201 10.65 21.16 16.21
N GLY A 202 9.80 20.28 16.73
CA GLY A 202 8.35 20.33 16.48
C GLY A 202 7.54 20.70 17.72
N PRO A 203 6.27 21.14 17.57
CA PRO A 203 5.36 21.25 18.70
C PRO A 203 5.24 19.90 19.44
N PRO A 204 5.25 19.87 20.78
CA PRO A 204 5.19 18.62 21.53
C PRO A 204 4.03 17.72 21.12
N GLY A 205 4.35 16.48 20.77
CA GLY A 205 3.36 15.45 20.42
C GLY A 205 2.79 15.54 18.99
N ARG A 206 3.15 16.56 18.19
CA ARG A 206 2.73 16.64 16.78
C ARG A 206 3.74 15.99 15.84
N LYS A 207 3.24 15.38 14.76
CA LYS A 207 4.07 14.87 13.65
C LYS A 207 3.65 15.48 12.33
N ALA A 208 4.61 15.78 11.47
CA ALA A 208 4.31 16.15 10.08
C ALA A 208 3.95 14.90 9.25
N VAL A 209 3.12 15.05 8.23
CA VAL A 209 2.82 13.98 7.27
C VAL A 209 2.91 14.54 5.86
N PHE A 210 3.90 14.10 5.10
CA PHE A 210 4.11 14.55 3.73
C PHE A 210 3.38 13.66 2.73
N LEU A 211 2.60 14.27 1.83
CA LEU A 211 1.77 13.56 0.84
C LEU A 211 2.50 13.17 -0.44
N GLY A 212 3.84 13.33 -0.47
CA GLY A 212 4.67 13.03 -1.63
C GLY A 212 4.81 14.23 -2.56
N ASP A 213 5.29 13.95 -3.77
CA ASP A 213 5.63 14.96 -4.78
C ASP A 213 6.52 16.07 -4.18
N LEU A 214 7.59 15.62 -3.54
CA LEU A 214 8.67 16.40 -2.97
C LEU A 214 9.58 16.96 -4.06
N VAL A 215 9.76 16.19 -5.13
CA VAL A 215 10.74 16.43 -6.20
C VAL A 215 10.10 17.04 -7.45
N ASP A 216 10.94 17.35 -8.43
CA ASP A 216 10.61 17.94 -9.73
C ASP A 216 10.17 19.41 -9.69
N ARG A 217 10.49 20.11 -10.77
CA ARG A 217 10.10 21.50 -11.07
C ARG A 217 10.81 22.56 -10.22
N GLY A 218 10.56 22.62 -8.91
CA GLY A 218 11.00 23.74 -8.07
C GLY A 218 12.52 23.78 -7.82
N PRO A 219 13.01 24.90 -7.25
CA PRO A 219 14.44 25.21 -7.21
C PRO A 219 15.22 24.53 -6.07
N GLY A 220 14.56 24.03 -5.03
CA GLY A 220 15.19 23.52 -3.80
C GLY A 220 14.90 22.05 -3.52
N VAL A 221 14.91 21.19 -4.53
CA VAL A 221 14.58 19.76 -4.42
C VAL A 221 15.49 19.04 -3.43
N THR A 222 16.81 19.27 -3.48
CA THR A 222 17.75 18.58 -2.59
C THR A 222 17.59 19.00 -1.13
N ASP A 223 17.25 20.26 -0.86
CA ASP A 223 16.97 20.74 0.50
C ASP A 223 15.64 20.22 1.04
N VAL A 224 14.60 20.16 0.20
CA VAL A 224 13.34 19.48 0.55
C VAL A 224 13.60 18.01 0.91
N LEU A 225 14.36 17.29 0.09
CA LEU A 225 14.69 15.89 0.33
C LEU A 225 15.44 15.71 1.66
N ARG A 226 16.48 16.51 1.93
CA ARG A 226 17.21 16.45 3.20
C ARG A 226 16.31 16.71 4.41
N LEU A 227 15.48 17.74 4.33
CA LEU A 227 14.58 18.12 5.42
C LEU A 227 13.59 16.99 5.71
N VAL A 228 12.90 16.50 4.68
CA VAL A 228 11.88 15.45 4.83
C VAL A 228 12.51 14.12 5.27
N MET A 229 13.61 13.70 4.65
CA MET A 229 14.33 12.48 5.06
C MET A 229 14.82 12.58 6.50
N GLY A 230 15.34 13.75 6.90
CA GLY A 230 15.73 14.07 8.28
C GLY A 230 14.57 13.90 9.27
N MET A 231 13.44 14.58 9.03
CA MET A 231 12.26 14.51 9.89
C MET A 231 11.68 13.10 9.99
N VAL A 232 11.70 12.33 8.90
CA VAL A 232 11.22 10.95 8.92
C VAL A 232 12.18 10.04 9.68
N SER A 233 13.49 10.19 9.49
CA SER A 233 14.49 9.39 10.23
C SER A 233 14.50 9.68 11.73
N SER A 234 14.17 10.90 12.16
CA SER A 234 14.03 11.28 13.57
C SER A 234 12.68 10.88 14.19
N GLY A 235 11.75 10.31 13.39
CA GLY A 235 10.40 9.93 13.84
C GLY A 235 9.43 11.10 14.01
N GLN A 236 9.80 12.31 13.57
CA GLN A 236 8.97 13.52 13.64
C GLN A 236 8.03 13.66 12.44
N ALA A 237 8.24 12.88 11.38
CA ALA A 237 7.37 12.88 10.22
C ALA A 237 7.08 11.48 9.67
N LEU A 238 5.96 11.39 8.96
CA LEU A 238 5.65 10.32 8.03
C LEU A 238 5.70 10.88 6.60
N CYS A 239 5.94 10.02 5.62
CA CYS A 239 5.93 10.41 4.21
C CYS A 239 5.40 9.25 3.36
N VAL A 240 4.45 9.56 2.48
CA VAL A 240 4.05 8.68 1.38
C VAL A 240 4.71 9.19 0.09
N PRO A 241 5.05 8.33 -0.88
CA PRO A 241 5.63 8.75 -2.15
C PRO A 241 4.53 9.23 -3.09
N GLY A 242 4.83 10.27 -3.89
CA GLY A 242 4.02 10.66 -5.03
C GLY A 242 4.49 10.01 -6.32
N ASN A 243 3.80 10.29 -7.43
CA ASN A 243 4.18 9.72 -8.71
C ASN A 243 5.53 10.26 -9.22
N HIS A 244 5.93 11.46 -8.81
CA HIS A 244 7.22 12.02 -9.17
C HIS A 244 8.38 11.28 -8.46
N GLU A 245 8.25 10.96 -7.17
CA GLU A 245 9.26 10.15 -6.46
C GLU A 245 9.40 8.75 -7.07
N ILE A 246 8.29 8.09 -7.42
CA ILE A 246 8.35 6.75 -8.04
C ILE A 246 9.03 6.79 -9.41
N LYS A 247 8.83 7.87 -10.17
CA LYS A 247 9.52 8.05 -11.45
C LYS A 247 11.01 8.33 -11.25
N LEU A 248 11.37 9.16 -10.28
CA LEU A 248 12.76 9.42 -9.89
C LEU A 248 13.44 8.12 -9.44
N LEU A 249 12.82 7.33 -8.56
CA LEU A 249 13.34 6.04 -8.09
C LEU A 249 13.67 5.11 -9.26
N LYS A 250 12.75 4.97 -10.24
CA LYS A 250 13.00 4.17 -11.44
C LYS A 250 14.26 4.65 -12.17
N LYS A 251 14.41 5.97 -12.36
CA LYS A 251 15.60 6.56 -13.00
C LYS A 251 16.88 6.29 -12.22
N LEU A 252 16.88 6.50 -10.90
CA LEU A 252 18.04 6.29 -10.02
C LEU A 252 18.45 4.81 -9.93
N ARG A 253 17.50 3.89 -10.09
CA ARG A 253 17.76 2.43 -10.21
C ARG A 253 18.09 1.98 -11.63
N GLY A 254 18.38 2.91 -12.55
CA GLY A 254 18.86 2.61 -13.90
C GLY A 254 17.79 2.18 -14.90
N LYS A 255 16.49 2.30 -14.58
CA LYS A 255 15.42 2.05 -15.56
C LYS A 255 15.36 3.21 -16.54
N ASP A 256 15.11 2.87 -17.80
CA ASP A 256 14.85 3.87 -18.83
C ASP A 256 13.45 4.46 -18.65
N VAL A 257 13.40 5.74 -18.28
CA VAL A 257 12.17 6.50 -18.08
C VAL A 257 12.27 7.81 -18.85
N ARG A 258 11.16 8.26 -19.43
CA ARG A 258 11.10 9.54 -20.14
C ARG A 258 11.44 10.69 -19.19
N VAL A 259 12.60 11.32 -19.38
CA VAL A 259 13.00 12.52 -18.64
C VAL A 259 12.26 13.72 -19.22
N GLY A 260 11.21 14.16 -18.52
CA GLY A 260 10.53 15.42 -18.83
C GLY A 260 11.25 16.60 -18.19
N ARG A 261 10.88 17.83 -18.56
CA ARG A 261 11.53 19.06 -18.04
C ARG A 261 11.55 19.10 -16.50
N GLY A 262 10.48 18.65 -15.82
CA GLY A 262 10.41 18.63 -14.35
C GLY A 262 11.45 17.70 -13.71
N LEU A 263 11.56 16.46 -14.21
CA LEU A 263 12.55 15.49 -13.74
C LEU A 263 13.99 15.91 -14.09
N ALA A 264 14.19 16.60 -15.21
CA ALA A 264 15.51 17.13 -15.56
C ALA A 264 16.04 18.11 -14.50
N VAL A 265 15.18 18.97 -13.95
CA VAL A 265 15.56 19.90 -12.86
C VAL A 265 16.00 19.13 -11.61
N THR A 266 15.27 18.09 -11.22
CA THR A 266 15.66 17.21 -10.10
C THR A 266 17.03 16.57 -10.32
N LEU A 267 17.25 16.02 -11.51
CA LEU A 267 18.51 15.34 -11.84
C LEU A 267 19.68 16.32 -11.82
N GLU A 268 19.52 17.53 -12.39
CA GLU A 268 20.55 18.56 -12.36
C GLU A 268 20.92 18.98 -10.92
N GLN A 269 19.93 19.10 -10.03
CA GLN A 269 20.20 19.41 -8.63
C GLN A 269 20.91 18.24 -7.92
N LEU A 270 20.51 16.99 -8.18
CA LEU A 270 21.16 15.80 -7.62
C LEU A 270 22.59 15.58 -8.15
N GLU A 271 22.90 15.98 -9.38
CA GLU A 271 24.26 15.89 -9.95
C GLU A 271 25.27 16.78 -9.20
N ARG A 272 24.80 17.81 -8.48
CA ARG A 272 25.62 18.70 -7.64
C ARG A 272 25.84 18.14 -6.23
N GLU A 273 25.26 16.98 -5.93
CA GLU A 273 25.33 16.31 -4.64
C GLU A 273 26.37 15.19 -4.63
N PRO A 274 26.88 14.80 -3.44
CA PRO A 274 27.68 13.60 -3.31
C PRO A 274 26.94 12.38 -3.89
N PRO A 275 27.64 11.45 -4.56
CA PRO A 275 27.01 10.27 -5.18
C PRO A 275 26.14 9.44 -4.21
N ASP A 276 26.50 9.44 -2.94
CA ASP A 276 25.80 8.69 -1.89
C ASP A 276 24.40 9.24 -1.63
N PHE A 277 24.20 10.56 -1.77
CA PHE A 277 22.92 11.19 -1.52
C PHE A 277 21.84 10.69 -2.49
N ALA A 278 22.16 10.52 -3.77
CA ALA A 278 21.21 9.95 -4.73
C ALA A 278 20.82 8.50 -4.38
N ARG A 279 21.74 7.72 -3.80
CA ARG A 279 21.44 6.36 -3.30
C ARG A 279 20.54 6.41 -2.08
N GLU A 280 20.83 7.28 -1.13
CA GLU A 280 20.00 7.52 0.06
C GLU A 280 18.57 7.95 -0.30
N VAL A 281 18.42 8.83 -1.30
CA VAL A 281 17.11 9.25 -1.81
C VAL A 281 16.36 8.07 -2.42
N ALA A 282 17.03 7.24 -3.24
CA ALA A 282 16.41 6.05 -3.82
C ALA A 282 15.98 5.05 -2.72
N ASP A 283 16.83 4.80 -1.73
CA ASP A 283 16.54 3.92 -0.60
C ASP A 283 15.38 4.47 0.25
N PHE A 284 15.36 5.79 0.49
CA PHE A 284 14.26 6.45 1.20
C PHE A 284 12.93 6.21 0.50
N ILE A 285 12.83 6.51 -0.80
CA ILE A 285 11.59 6.36 -1.58
C ILE A 285 11.12 4.90 -1.61
N GLU A 286 12.04 3.96 -1.85
CA GLU A 286 11.73 2.53 -2.01
C GLU A 286 11.08 1.92 -0.76
N HIS A 287 11.44 2.41 0.43
CA HIS A 287 10.94 1.90 1.70
C HIS A 287 9.77 2.71 2.28
N ARG A 288 9.08 3.55 1.48
CA ARG A 288 7.84 4.22 1.92
C ARG A 288 6.61 3.41 1.53
N PRO A 289 5.61 3.28 2.42
CA PRO A 289 4.31 2.74 2.04
C PRO A 289 3.63 3.73 1.09
N THR A 290 2.82 3.24 0.14
CA THR A 290 2.09 4.10 -0.81
C THR A 290 0.98 4.93 -0.17
N HIS A 291 0.52 4.49 1.00
CA HIS A 291 -0.47 5.17 1.81
C HIS A 291 -0.29 4.78 3.28
N CYS A 292 -0.79 5.60 4.21
CA CYS A 292 -0.85 5.26 5.63
C CYS A 292 -2.30 5.27 6.12
N VAL A 293 -2.65 4.29 6.95
CA VAL A 293 -3.89 4.25 7.73
C VAL A 293 -3.54 4.57 9.18
N LEU A 294 -4.08 5.67 9.68
CA LEU A 294 -3.70 6.34 10.93
C LEU A 294 -4.89 6.43 11.88
N ASP A 295 -4.60 6.77 13.13
CA ASP A 295 -5.58 7.06 14.18
C ASP A 295 -6.70 6.01 14.30
N GLY A 296 -6.32 4.75 14.48
CA GLY A 296 -7.26 3.63 14.58
C GLY A 296 -8.11 3.40 13.32
N GLY A 297 -7.67 3.89 12.16
CA GLY A 297 -8.42 3.80 10.90
C GLY A 297 -9.29 5.01 10.58
N ARG A 298 -9.23 6.09 11.38
CA ARG A 298 -10.03 7.31 11.14
C ARG A 298 -9.41 8.27 10.13
N LEU A 299 -8.12 8.12 9.83
CA LEU A 299 -7.40 8.95 8.88
C LEU A 299 -6.64 8.08 7.89
N VAL A 300 -6.75 8.39 6.61
CA VAL A 300 -5.97 7.80 5.53
C VAL A 300 -5.27 8.91 4.77
N VAL A 301 -3.98 8.72 4.54
CA VAL A 301 -3.16 9.62 3.72
C VAL A 301 -2.58 8.85 2.55
N ALA A 302 -2.75 9.38 1.35
CA ALA A 302 -2.25 8.79 0.11
C ALA A 302 -2.03 9.93 -0.89
N HIS A 303 -1.02 9.84 -1.76
CA HIS A 303 -0.69 10.93 -2.66
C HIS A 303 -1.84 11.33 -3.58
N ALA A 304 -2.41 10.41 -4.34
CA ALA A 304 -3.56 10.66 -5.23
C ALA A 304 -4.92 10.33 -4.58
N GLY A 305 -4.92 10.03 -3.28
CA GLY A 305 -6.08 9.57 -2.54
C GLY A 305 -6.33 8.06 -2.65
N LEU A 306 -7.41 7.58 -2.03
CA LEU A 306 -7.68 6.14 -1.95
C LEU A 306 -9.16 5.86 -1.65
N LYS A 307 -9.77 4.98 -2.46
CA LYS A 307 -11.13 4.46 -2.22
C LYS A 307 -11.18 3.63 -0.94
N GLU A 308 -12.31 3.65 -0.22
CA GLU A 308 -12.49 2.94 1.05
C GLU A 308 -12.08 1.46 0.98
N ARG A 309 -12.51 0.74 -0.06
CA ARG A 309 -12.18 -0.69 -0.25
C ARG A 309 -10.67 -0.98 -0.34
N MET A 310 -9.86 0.04 -0.67
CA MET A 310 -8.41 -0.04 -0.81
C MET A 310 -7.66 0.44 0.43
N HIS A 311 -8.35 0.94 1.45
CA HIS A 311 -7.72 1.38 2.70
C HIS A 311 -6.98 0.22 3.36
N GLY A 312 -5.68 0.43 3.59
CA GLY A 312 -4.82 -0.58 4.17
C GLY A 312 -4.51 -1.74 3.22
N ARG A 313 -4.70 -1.60 1.91
CA ARG A 313 -4.47 -2.69 0.96
C ARG A 313 -3.17 -2.47 0.19
N ASP A 314 -2.35 -3.52 0.10
CA ASP A 314 -1.05 -3.46 -0.56
C ASP A 314 -1.02 -4.17 -1.93
N SER A 315 -2.20 -4.30 -2.56
CA SER A 315 -2.35 -4.88 -3.90
C SER A 315 -1.79 -3.94 -4.97
N PRO A 316 -1.38 -4.46 -6.14
CA PRO A 316 -0.93 -3.62 -7.25
C PRO A 316 -1.93 -2.52 -7.61
N GLU A 317 -3.23 -2.83 -7.63
CA GLU A 317 -4.29 -1.86 -7.92
C GLU A 317 -4.41 -0.77 -6.85
N ALA A 318 -4.29 -1.12 -5.57
CA ALA A 318 -4.33 -0.13 -4.48
C ALA A 318 -3.09 0.79 -4.50
N ARG A 319 -1.90 0.23 -4.79
CA ARG A 319 -0.67 1.02 -4.96
C ARG A 319 -0.75 1.95 -6.16
N ASP A 320 -1.26 1.45 -7.29
CA ASP A 320 -1.41 2.24 -8.52
C ASP A 320 -2.40 3.39 -8.30
N PHE A 321 -3.53 3.11 -7.64
CA PHE A 321 -4.50 4.14 -7.27
C PHE A 321 -3.89 5.20 -6.34
N ALA A 322 -3.18 4.80 -5.29
CA ALA A 322 -2.56 5.73 -4.33
C ALA A 322 -1.54 6.67 -4.99
N LEU A 323 -0.88 6.23 -6.08
CA LEU A 323 0.14 7.00 -6.79
C LEU A 323 -0.42 7.82 -7.96
N TYR A 324 -1.42 7.31 -8.66
CA TYR A 324 -1.85 7.87 -9.93
C TYR A 324 -3.35 8.21 -9.98
N GLY A 325 -4.13 7.88 -8.95
CA GLY A 325 -5.57 8.09 -8.91
C GLY A 325 -6.33 7.25 -9.94
N GLU A 326 -7.58 7.64 -10.18
CA GLU A 326 -8.44 7.00 -11.18
C GLU A 326 -8.40 7.75 -12.52
N THR A 327 -8.47 7.02 -13.62
CA THR A 327 -8.64 7.59 -14.96
C THR A 327 -9.98 7.16 -15.55
N THR A 328 -10.55 7.98 -16.43
CA THR A 328 -11.79 7.65 -17.16
C THR A 328 -11.55 6.64 -18.29
N GLY A 329 -10.28 6.34 -18.59
CA GLY A 329 -9.87 5.57 -19.76
C GLY A 329 -9.68 6.42 -21.02
N GLU A 330 -10.05 7.69 -20.99
CA GLU A 330 -9.86 8.64 -22.08
C GLU A 330 -8.53 9.40 -21.94
N ALA A 331 -8.06 9.96 -23.04
CA ALA A 331 -6.92 10.88 -23.06
C ALA A 331 -7.39 12.28 -23.46
N ASP A 332 -6.84 13.30 -22.82
CA ASP A 332 -7.11 14.70 -23.13
C ASP A 332 -6.46 15.15 -24.46
N ALA A 333 -6.64 16.42 -24.82
CA ALA A 333 -6.07 17.02 -26.03
C ALA A 333 -4.53 16.95 -26.10
N TYR A 334 -3.86 16.67 -24.99
CA TYR A 334 -2.41 16.54 -24.88
C TYR A 334 -1.95 15.08 -24.75
N GLY A 335 -2.87 14.12 -24.88
CA GLY A 335 -2.60 12.69 -24.76
C GLY A 335 -2.36 12.22 -23.32
N LEU A 336 -2.76 13.01 -22.31
CA LEU A 336 -2.68 12.63 -20.90
C LEU A 336 -3.99 11.97 -20.44
N PRO A 337 -3.94 10.94 -19.58
CA PRO A 337 -5.17 10.32 -19.09
C PRO A 337 -6.08 11.31 -18.36
N VAL A 338 -7.34 11.37 -18.77
CA VAL A 338 -8.38 12.15 -18.08
C VAL A 338 -8.65 11.50 -16.72
N ARG A 339 -8.64 12.30 -15.66
CA ARG A 339 -8.82 11.83 -14.29
C ARG A 339 -10.30 11.74 -13.95
N ALA A 340 -10.71 10.65 -13.30
CA ALA A 340 -12.05 10.54 -12.75
C ALA A 340 -12.08 11.15 -11.33
N ASP A 341 -13.18 11.83 -10.99
CA ASP A 341 -13.39 12.35 -9.65
C ASP A 341 -13.91 11.24 -8.72
N TRP A 342 -12.95 10.47 -8.19
CA TRP A 342 -13.26 9.41 -7.23
C TRP A 342 -13.77 9.97 -5.89
N ALA A 343 -13.40 11.22 -5.56
CA ALA A 343 -13.73 11.86 -4.30
C ALA A 343 -15.24 12.14 -4.22
N GLU A 344 -15.88 12.58 -5.30
CA GLU A 344 -17.35 12.76 -5.39
C GLU A 344 -18.14 11.50 -5.00
N HIS A 345 -17.56 10.32 -5.25
CA HIS A 345 -18.17 9.01 -5.00
C HIS A 345 -17.73 8.37 -3.68
N TYR A 346 -16.84 9.02 -2.92
CA TYR A 346 -16.34 8.50 -1.67
C TYR A 346 -17.43 8.54 -0.58
N ARG A 347 -17.65 7.41 0.10
CA ARG A 347 -18.64 7.25 1.18
C ARG A 347 -18.07 6.53 2.40
N GLY A 348 -16.74 6.42 2.48
CA GLY A 348 -16.07 5.74 3.58
C GLY A 348 -16.04 6.57 4.85
N GLN A 349 -15.85 5.88 5.99
CA GLN A 349 -15.87 6.53 7.31
C GLN A 349 -14.59 7.30 7.64
N ALA A 350 -13.46 6.88 7.06
CA ALA A 350 -12.18 7.53 7.31
C ALA A 350 -12.08 8.86 6.56
N MET A 351 -11.42 9.83 7.18
CA MET A 351 -10.97 11.03 6.50
C MET A 351 -9.85 10.65 5.52
N VAL A 352 -9.95 11.07 4.25
CA VAL A 352 -8.89 10.84 3.25
C VAL A 352 -8.25 12.16 2.84
N VAL A 353 -6.99 12.36 3.20
CA VAL A 353 -6.24 13.57 2.88
C VAL A 353 -5.17 13.26 1.84
N TYR A 354 -5.14 14.01 0.74
CA TYR A 354 -4.36 13.70 -0.45
C TYR A 354 -3.92 14.95 -1.21
N GLY A 355 -3.18 14.78 -2.32
CA GLY A 355 -2.66 15.82 -3.20
C GLY A 355 -2.80 15.44 -4.68
N HIS A 356 -1.71 15.44 -5.45
CA HIS A 356 -1.59 14.97 -6.84
C HIS A 356 -2.20 15.86 -7.94
N THR A 357 -3.48 16.19 -7.82
CA THR A 357 -4.18 17.03 -8.80
C THR A 357 -4.47 18.39 -8.20
N SER A 358 -3.63 19.35 -8.58
CA SER A 358 -3.70 20.72 -8.09
C SER A 358 -5.09 21.34 -8.23
N VAL A 359 -5.60 21.87 -7.13
CA VAL A 359 -6.81 22.68 -7.01
C VAL A 359 -6.43 24.12 -6.64
N THR A 360 -7.32 25.08 -6.83
CA THR A 360 -7.09 26.47 -6.42
C THR A 360 -7.21 26.64 -4.90
N GLU A 361 -8.23 26.00 -4.32
CA GLU A 361 -8.56 26.03 -2.90
C GLU A 361 -8.78 24.61 -2.39
N ALA A 362 -8.34 24.35 -1.15
CA ALA A 362 -8.55 23.06 -0.51
C ALA A 362 -9.97 23.02 0.07
N GLU A 363 -10.84 22.22 -0.53
CA GLU A 363 -12.24 22.09 -0.14
C GLU A 363 -12.58 20.64 0.23
N TRP A 364 -13.49 20.49 1.19
CA TRP A 364 -13.98 19.18 1.61
C TRP A 364 -14.99 18.65 0.59
N VAL A 365 -14.70 17.47 0.04
CA VAL A 365 -15.65 16.69 -0.77
C VAL A 365 -15.95 15.41 0.01
N HIS A 366 -17.13 15.37 0.64
CA HIS A 366 -17.46 14.38 1.68
C HIS A 366 -16.39 14.42 2.80
N ASP A 367 -15.82 13.27 3.18
CA ASP A 367 -14.70 13.18 4.13
C ASP A 367 -13.32 13.10 3.43
N THR A 368 -13.21 13.68 2.23
CA THR A 368 -11.93 13.76 1.50
C THR A 368 -11.46 15.20 1.33
N LEU A 369 -10.14 15.42 1.30
CA LEU A 369 -9.53 16.74 1.18
C LEU A 369 -8.25 16.70 0.34
N CYS A 370 -8.23 17.42 -0.78
CA CYS A 370 -7.03 17.66 -1.57
C CYS A 370 -6.26 18.88 -1.03
N LEU A 371 -4.98 18.69 -0.72
CA LEU A 371 -4.06 19.73 -0.22
C LEU A 371 -3.07 20.22 -1.29
N ASP A 372 -3.06 19.62 -2.48
CA ASP A 372 -2.28 20.16 -3.60
C ASP A 372 -2.94 21.45 -4.10
N THR A 373 -2.49 22.57 -3.55
CA THR A 373 -2.91 23.92 -3.97
C THR A 373 -1.92 24.57 -4.93
N GLY A 374 -1.15 23.75 -5.66
CA GLY A 374 -0.33 24.20 -6.79
C GLY A 374 0.81 25.16 -6.41
N CYS A 375 1.48 24.95 -5.28
CA CYS A 375 2.55 25.83 -4.79
C CYS A 375 3.58 26.17 -5.88
N VAL A 376 4.11 25.16 -6.56
CA VAL A 376 5.13 25.34 -7.60
C VAL A 376 4.62 26.14 -8.82
N PHE A 377 3.31 26.16 -9.04
CA PHE A 377 2.66 26.91 -10.12
C PHE A 377 2.31 28.36 -9.73
N GLY A 378 2.73 28.82 -8.54
CA GLY A 378 2.42 30.15 -8.03
C GLY A 378 1.16 30.23 -7.17
N GLY A 379 0.57 29.08 -6.79
CA GLY A 379 -0.52 29.00 -5.84
C GLY A 379 -0.03 29.15 -4.40
N LYS A 380 -0.28 28.13 -3.57
CA LYS A 380 0.14 28.10 -2.17
C LYS A 380 0.55 26.70 -1.74
N LEU A 381 1.38 26.59 -0.71
CA LEU A 381 1.63 25.33 0.00
C LEU A 381 0.66 25.25 1.18
N THR A 382 -0.10 24.17 1.26
CA THR A 382 -1.19 24.00 2.23
C THR A 382 -0.97 22.78 3.11
N ALA A 383 -1.30 22.94 4.39
CA ALA A 383 -1.36 21.88 5.38
C ALA A 383 -2.73 21.79 6.05
N LEU A 384 -3.10 20.58 6.48
CA LEU A 384 -4.21 20.31 7.39
C LEU A 384 -3.66 19.96 8.77
N ARG A 385 -4.11 20.68 9.81
CA ARG A 385 -3.93 20.27 11.19
C ARG A 385 -5.03 19.27 11.57
N TYR A 386 -4.62 18.06 11.92
CA TYR A 386 -5.49 16.97 12.38
C TYR A 386 -5.26 16.71 13.88
N PRO A 387 -6.31 16.53 14.68
CA PRO A 387 -7.71 16.37 14.31
C PRO A 387 -8.49 17.69 14.18
N GLU A 388 -7.83 18.84 14.28
CA GLU A 388 -8.47 20.17 14.34
C GLU A 388 -9.26 20.53 13.08
N ARG A 389 -9.01 19.84 11.96
CA ARG A 389 -9.54 20.16 10.61
C ARG A 389 -9.24 21.61 10.20
N GLN A 390 -8.11 22.16 10.66
CA GLN A 390 -7.70 23.54 10.38
C GLN A 390 -6.72 23.58 9.21
N LEU A 391 -7.06 24.35 8.16
CA LEU A 391 -6.16 24.62 7.06
C LEU A 391 -5.16 25.73 7.41
N VAL A 392 -3.90 25.51 7.08
CA VAL A 392 -2.82 26.48 7.22
C VAL A 392 -2.06 26.51 5.90
N SER A 393 -1.87 27.70 5.31
CA SER A 393 -1.14 27.82 4.05
C SER A 393 -0.18 29.00 4.04
N VAL A 394 0.77 28.95 3.11
CA VAL A 394 1.66 30.05 2.75
C VAL A 394 1.66 30.24 1.22
N PRO A 395 1.58 31.48 0.71
CA PRO A 395 1.59 31.72 -0.73
C PRO A 395 2.96 31.38 -1.32
N ALA A 396 2.98 30.92 -2.57
CA ALA A 396 4.21 30.80 -3.33
C ALA A 396 4.87 32.17 -3.50
N ARG A 397 6.20 32.24 -3.35
CA ARG A 397 6.94 33.50 -3.53
C ARG A 397 6.91 33.99 -4.97
N ARG A 398 6.74 33.07 -5.93
CA ARG A 398 6.59 33.32 -7.37
C ARG A 398 6.05 32.08 -8.08
N VAL A 399 5.74 32.23 -9.36
CA VAL A 399 5.51 31.10 -10.28
C VAL A 399 6.88 30.47 -10.58
N TYR A 400 7.11 29.24 -10.11
CA TYR A 400 8.34 28.49 -10.42
C TYR A 400 8.19 27.63 -11.67
N TRP A 401 6.95 27.28 -12.02
CA TRP A 401 6.63 26.42 -13.15
C TRP A 401 5.31 26.82 -13.80
N GLU A 402 5.24 26.79 -15.12
CA GLU A 402 3.98 27.05 -15.85
C GLU A 402 3.06 25.82 -15.77
N SER A 403 1.84 26.02 -15.25
CA SER A 403 0.81 24.99 -15.23
C SER A 403 0.27 24.77 -16.63
N ARG A 404 0.18 23.50 -17.06
CA ARG A 404 -0.49 23.14 -18.32
C ARG A 404 -2.03 23.21 -18.24
N LYS A 405 -2.58 23.33 -17.03
CA LYS A 405 -4.05 23.35 -16.80
C LYS A 405 -4.65 24.75 -16.85
N HIS A 406 -3.84 25.81 -16.85
CA HIS A 406 -4.31 27.20 -16.83
C HIS A 406 -4.34 27.88 -18.19
N ASP A 407 -4.11 27.15 -19.29
CA ASP A 407 -4.31 27.63 -20.67
C ASP A 407 -5.70 27.25 -21.22
N ALA A 408 -6.76 27.50 -20.44
CA ALA A 408 -8.13 27.57 -20.96
C ALA A 408 -8.74 28.90 -20.50
N PRO A 409 -9.11 29.81 -21.43
CA PRO A 409 -9.71 31.11 -21.09
C PRO A 409 -11.07 30.99 -20.40
#